data_AF-A0A067DA55-F1
#
_entry.id   AF-A0A067DA55-F1
#
_cell.length_a   1.000
_cell.length_b   1.000
_cell.length_c   1.000
_cell.angle_alpha   90.00
_cell.angle_beta   90.00
_cell.angle_gamma   90.00
#
_symmetry.space_group_name_H-M   'P 1'
#
loop_
_entity.id
_entity.type
_entity.pdbx_description
1 polymer ?
#
loop_
_entity_poly.entity_id
_entity_poly.type
_entity_poly.pdbx_seq_one_letter_code
_entity_poly.pdbx_strand_id
1 'polypeptide(L)'
;MKMLLMKLSLWIGMALIQLHGYKACVETKRIALLEIKSFFISASDVGFDDEILSSWFDDDGMSSDCCNDWEGVKCNATTLRVTQLSLNQKTKINYSDYNSYSYGVSFLNMSLLFHPFEELQRLDLSDKLV
;
A
#
# COMPACT_ATOMS: atom_id res chain seq x y z
N MET A 1 16.98 -42.08 -17.76
CA MET A 1 16.62 -41.90 -16.32
C MET A 1 17.11 -40.56 -15.75
N LYS A 2 18.41 -40.28 -15.73
CA LYS A 2 19.00 -39.03 -15.17
C LYS A 2 18.46 -37.72 -15.78
N MET A 3 18.24 -37.69 -17.10
CA MET A 3 17.73 -36.51 -17.80
C MET A 3 16.27 -36.17 -17.44
N LEU A 4 15.45 -37.17 -17.13
CA LEU A 4 14.05 -36.96 -16.72
C LEU A 4 13.98 -36.40 -15.29
N LEU A 5 14.87 -36.85 -14.41
CA LEU A 5 14.99 -36.35 -13.04
C LEU A 5 15.42 -34.88 -13.00
N MET A 6 16.33 -34.45 -13.87
CA MET A 6 16.74 -33.03 -13.96
C MET A 6 15.62 -32.13 -14.46
N LYS A 7 14.83 -32.59 -15.45
CA LYS A 7 13.66 -31.85 -15.94
C LYS A 7 12.57 -31.72 -14.87
N LEU A 8 12.30 -32.79 -14.12
CA LEU A 8 11.35 -32.78 -13.00
C LEU A 8 11.78 -31.83 -11.90
N SER A 9 13.07 -31.83 -11.54
CA SER A 9 13.64 -30.91 -10.53
C SER A 9 13.49 -29.44 -10.94
N LEU A 10 13.76 -29.10 -12.20
CA LEU A 10 13.57 -27.74 -12.72
C LEU A 10 12.10 -27.31 -12.74
N TRP A 11 11.19 -28.21 -13.10
CA TRP A 11 9.74 -27.96 -13.08
C TRP A 11 9.21 -27.78 -11.66
N ILE A 12 9.66 -28.60 -10.72
CA ILE A 12 9.32 -28.49 -9.29
C ILE A 12 9.88 -27.19 -8.73
N GLY A 13 11.11 -26.80 -9.05
CA GLY A 13 11.69 -25.52 -8.65
C GLY A 13 10.89 -24.32 -9.17
N MET A 14 10.47 -24.34 -10.43
CA MET A 14 9.67 -23.28 -11.04
C MET A 14 8.25 -23.21 -10.46
N ALA A 15 7.66 -24.37 -10.14
CA ALA A 15 6.38 -24.44 -9.42
C ALA A 15 6.49 -23.96 -7.97
N LEU A 16 7.58 -24.31 -7.28
CA LEU A 16 7.87 -23.88 -5.91
C LEU A 16 8.09 -22.36 -5.81
N ILE A 17 8.68 -21.72 -6.83
CA ILE A 17 8.83 -20.25 -6.90
C ILE A 17 7.46 -19.56 -7.03
N GLN A 18 6.51 -20.17 -7.75
CA GLN A 18 5.12 -19.67 -7.81
C GLN A 18 4.33 -19.97 -6.53
N LEU A 19 4.63 -21.09 -5.85
CA LEU A 19 3.97 -21.52 -4.62
C LEU A 19 4.45 -20.82 -3.34
N HIS A 20 5.70 -20.34 -3.29
CA HIS A 20 6.24 -19.61 -2.13
C HIS A 20 5.68 -18.20 -1.97
N GLY A 21 4.64 -17.85 -2.72
CA GLY A 21 3.96 -16.57 -2.58
C GLY A 21 4.91 -15.44 -2.93
N TYR A 22 4.84 -14.98 -4.18
CA TYR A 22 5.14 -13.57 -4.39
C TYR A 22 4.18 -12.81 -3.49
N LYS A 23 4.66 -12.37 -2.32
CA LYS A 23 3.88 -11.54 -1.41
C LYS A 23 3.51 -10.30 -2.21
N ALA A 24 2.24 -10.21 -2.60
CA ALA A 24 1.70 -8.96 -3.05
C ALA A 24 1.85 -8.01 -1.85
N CYS A 25 2.48 -6.86 -2.09
CA CYS A 25 3.22 -6.07 -1.11
C CYS A 25 4.62 -6.58 -0.71
N VAL A 26 5.63 -6.22 -1.50
CA VAL A 26 7.05 -6.32 -1.11
C VAL A 26 7.33 -5.39 0.07
N GLU A 27 8.20 -5.79 1.00
CA GLU A 27 8.56 -5.06 2.23
C GLU A 27 8.82 -3.56 2.00
N THR A 28 9.62 -3.21 1.00
CA THR A 28 9.92 -1.80 0.66
C THR A 28 8.67 -0.98 0.35
N LYS A 29 7.67 -1.58 -0.30
CA LYS A 29 6.41 -0.91 -0.64
C LYS A 29 5.50 -0.80 0.58
N ARG A 30 5.46 -1.83 1.43
CA ARG A 30 4.75 -1.80 2.72
C ARG A 30 5.27 -0.65 3.58
N ILE A 31 6.59 -0.55 3.75
CA ILE A 31 7.24 0.53 4.50
C ILE A 31 6.85 1.90 3.94
N ALA A 32 6.93 2.08 2.62
CA ALA A 32 6.57 3.35 1.99
C ALA A 32 5.09 3.72 2.20
N LEU A 33 4.17 2.76 2.13
CA LEU A 33 2.76 3.01 2.43
C LEU A 33 2.55 3.38 3.92
N LEU A 34 3.25 2.74 4.85
CA LEU A 34 3.19 3.10 6.27
C LEU A 34 3.78 4.50 6.54
N GLU A 35 4.81 4.89 5.81
CA GLU A 35 5.37 6.24 5.88
C GLU A 35 4.38 7.30 5.38
N ILE A 36 3.61 7.00 4.33
CA ILE A 36 2.49 7.83 3.88
C ILE A 36 1.43 7.97 4.97
N LYS A 37 1.05 6.86 5.64
CA LYS A 37 0.11 6.90 6.78
C LYS A 37 0.63 7.81 7.90
N SER A 38 1.89 7.63 8.30
CA SER A 38 2.55 8.44 9.33
C SER A 38 2.55 9.93 8.98
N PHE A 39 2.85 10.27 7.73
CA PHE A 39 2.78 11.66 7.26
C PHE A 39 1.38 12.27 7.48
N PHE A 40 0.32 11.54 7.15
CA PHE A 40 -1.04 12.05 7.33
C PHE A 40 -1.44 12.17 8.80
N ILE A 41 -1.05 11.23 9.65
CA ILE A 41 -1.22 11.33 11.10
C ILE A 41 -0.50 12.57 11.65
N SER A 42 0.73 12.82 11.19
CA SER A 42 1.49 14.01 11.63
C SER A 42 0.89 15.33 11.13
N ALA A 43 0.20 15.30 10.00
CA ALA A 43 -0.45 16.46 9.41
C ALA A 43 -1.86 16.70 9.98
N SER A 44 -2.48 15.68 10.60
CA SER A 44 -3.77 15.85 11.28
C SER A 44 -3.55 16.44 12.68
N ASP A 45 -4.13 17.61 12.94
CA ASP A 45 -4.16 18.24 14.27
C ASP A 45 -5.30 17.69 15.16
N VAL A 46 -5.90 16.59 14.74
CA VAL A 46 -7.09 16.02 15.35
C VAL A 46 -6.75 14.58 15.72
N GLY A 47 -6.76 14.24 17.01
CA GLY A 47 -6.32 12.95 17.57
C GLY A 47 -7.20 11.75 17.20
N PHE A 48 -7.45 11.57 15.90
CA PHE A 48 -8.15 10.45 15.27
C PHE A 48 -7.15 9.61 14.44
N ASP A 49 -5.91 9.47 14.93
CA ASP A 49 -4.83 8.74 14.26
C ASP A 49 -5.25 7.33 13.83
N ASP A 50 -6.06 6.67 14.67
CA ASP A 50 -6.58 5.31 14.44
C ASP A 50 -7.61 5.24 13.29
N GLU A 51 -8.24 6.36 12.93
CA GLU A 51 -9.21 6.43 11.83
C GLU A 51 -8.52 6.69 10.48
N ILE A 52 -7.32 7.26 10.48
CA ILE A 52 -6.56 7.58 9.27
C ILE A 52 -5.96 6.31 8.68
N LEU A 53 -6.42 5.95 7.47
CA LEU A 53 -5.97 4.75 6.75
C LEU A 53 -6.00 3.53 7.69
N SER A 54 -7.13 3.33 8.37
CA SER A 54 -7.28 2.35 9.45
C SER A 54 -7.00 0.91 9.01
N SER A 55 -7.23 0.57 7.74
CA SER A 55 -6.89 -0.74 7.19
C SER A 55 -5.39 -0.94 6.89
N TRP A 56 -4.56 0.10 6.99
CA TRP A 56 -3.12 0.02 6.74
C TRP A 56 -2.42 -0.23 8.07
N PHE A 57 -2.32 -1.51 8.44
CA PHE A 57 -1.71 -1.94 9.70
C PHE A 57 -0.52 -2.87 9.46
N ASP A 58 0.45 -2.76 10.37
CA ASP A 58 1.61 -3.63 10.44
C ASP A 58 1.33 -4.69 11.50
N ASP A 59 0.77 -5.84 11.09
CA ASP A 59 0.47 -6.92 12.03
C ASP A 59 1.77 -7.62 12.45
N ASP A 60 1.93 -7.82 13.77
CA ASP A 60 3.13 -8.24 14.54
C ASP A 60 3.87 -9.51 14.03
N GLY A 61 4.37 -9.49 12.80
CA GLY A 61 5.09 -10.59 12.15
C GLY A 61 4.31 -11.33 11.06
N MET A 62 3.03 -10.98 10.81
CA MET A 62 2.32 -11.42 9.60
C MET A 62 2.29 -10.28 8.59
N SER A 63 3.00 -10.46 7.48
CA SER A 63 2.93 -9.51 6.37
C SER A 63 1.51 -9.53 5.79
N SER A 64 0.66 -8.61 6.23
CA SER A 64 -0.59 -8.26 5.54
C SER A 64 -0.30 -8.01 4.07
N ASP A 65 -1.09 -8.64 3.21
CA ASP A 65 -1.02 -8.44 1.77
C ASP A 65 -1.72 -7.12 1.47
N CYS A 66 -0.95 -6.02 1.36
CA CYS A 66 -1.54 -4.71 1.17
C CYS A 66 -2.44 -4.63 -0.08
N CYS A 67 -2.29 -5.51 -1.07
CA CYS A 67 -3.15 -5.51 -2.25
C CYS A 67 -4.56 -6.06 -1.97
N ASN A 68 -4.71 -6.86 -0.92
CA ASN A 68 -5.98 -7.51 -0.55
C ASN A 68 -6.57 -6.91 0.73
N ASP A 69 -5.70 -6.56 1.68
CA ASP A 69 -6.11 -6.18 3.03
C ASP A 69 -6.28 -4.65 3.17
N TRP A 70 -5.61 -3.85 2.34
CA TRP A 70 -5.56 -2.40 2.52
C TRP A 70 -6.53 -1.69 1.56
N GLU A 71 -7.52 -1.01 2.14
CA GLU A 71 -8.43 -0.15 1.40
C GLU A 71 -7.65 0.93 0.64
N GLY A 72 -8.04 1.15 -0.62
CA GLY A 72 -7.40 2.14 -1.49
C GLY A 72 -6.13 1.66 -2.21
N VAL A 73 -5.58 0.49 -1.87
CA VAL A 73 -4.45 -0.11 -2.59
C VAL A 73 -4.96 -1.09 -3.65
N LYS A 74 -4.64 -0.86 -4.93
CA LYS A 74 -4.94 -1.82 -6.00
C LYS A 74 -3.67 -2.26 -6.69
N CYS A 75 -3.56 -3.56 -6.90
CA CYS A 75 -2.44 -4.18 -7.56
C CYS A 75 -2.82 -4.81 -8.89
N ASN A 76 -1.85 -4.93 -9.78
CA ASN A 76 -2.00 -5.73 -10.99
C ASN A 76 -2.08 -7.21 -10.61
N ALA A 77 -3.10 -7.93 -11.07
CA ALA A 77 -3.31 -9.34 -10.73
C ALA A 77 -2.18 -10.27 -11.20
N THR A 78 -1.43 -9.86 -12.23
CA THR A 78 -0.35 -10.64 -12.84
C THR A 78 1.01 -10.28 -12.26
N THR A 79 1.31 -8.97 -12.12
CA THR A 79 2.61 -8.50 -11.62
C THR A 79 2.65 -8.32 -10.11
N LEU A 80 1.49 -8.35 -9.45
CA LEU A 80 1.28 -8.12 -8.01
C LEU A 80 1.87 -6.79 -7.52
N ARG A 81 2.04 -5.83 -8.44
CA ARG A 81 2.56 -4.51 -8.14
C ARG A 81 1.41 -3.54 -7.95
N VAL A 82 1.56 -2.63 -6.98
CA VAL A 82 0.64 -1.50 -6.78
C VAL A 82 0.58 -0.68 -8.07
N THR A 83 -0.62 -0.58 -8.63
CA THR A 83 -0.90 0.22 -9.84
C THR A 83 -1.85 1.38 -9.55
N GLN A 84 -2.61 1.31 -8.45
CA GLN A 84 -3.49 2.40 -8.06
C GLN A 84 -3.44 2.59 -6.56
N LEU A 85 -3.36 3.84 -6.13
CA LEU A 85 -3.37 4.24 -4.74
C LEU A 85 -4.45 5.30 -4.56
N SER A 86 -5.36 5.06 -3.63
CA SER A 86 -6.36 6.02 -3.19
C SER A 86 -6.04 6.39 -1.75
N LEU A 87 -5.69 7.66 -1.55
CA LEU A 87 -5.39 8.24 -0.23
C LEU A 87 -6.60 9.03 0.28
N ASN A 88 -7.79 8.57 -0.06
CA ASN A 88 -9.05 9.17 0.32
C ASN A 88 -9.25 9.03 1.83
N GLN A 89 -8.89 10.07 2.58
CA GLN A 89 -9.04 10.04 4.02
C GLN A 89 -10.52 10.06 4.41
N LYS A 90 -10.93 9.07 5.21
CA LYS A 90 -12.23 9.08 5.92
C LYS A 90 -12.09 9.85 7.23
N THR A 91 -11.69 11.11 7.19
CA THR A 91 -11.74 11.94 8.40
C THR A 91 -13.18 12.38 8.61
N LYS A 92 -13.81 11.95 9.70
CA LYS A 92 -15.07 12.58 10.16
C LYS A 92 -14.75 13.97 10.66
N ILE A 93 -14.82 14.96 9.78
CA ILE A 93 -14.56 16.35 10.13
C ILE A 93 -15.76 16.86 10.93
N ASN A 94 -15.56 17.15 12.23
CA ASN A 94 -16.41 18.13 12.90
C ASN A 94 -16.13 19.47 12.24
N TYR A 95 -17.19 20.10 11.71
CA TYR A 95 -17.27 21.22 10.75
C TYR A 95 -16.45 22.50 11.03
N SER A 96 -15.56 22.53 12.03
CA SER A 96 -14.90 23.74 12.52
C SER A 96 -13.51 24.03 11.95
N ASP A 97 -12.86 23.11 11.22
CA ASP A 97 -11.44 23.32 10.85
C ASP A 97 -11.07 22.89 9.42
N TYR A 98 -11.77 23.46 8.43
CA TYR A 98 -11.53 23.22 7.00
C TYR A 98 -10.10 23.58 6.53
N ASN A 99 -9.39 24.42 7.29
CA ASN A 99 -8.09 24.94 6.88
C ASN A 99 -6.92 23.98 7.12
N SER A 100 -7.00 23.05 8.08
CA SER A 100 -5.89 22.12 8.38
C SER A 100 -5.68 21.07 7.26
N TYR A 101 -6.78 20.60 6.66
CA TYR A 101 -6.81 19.52 5.68
C TYR A 101 -6.11 19.83 4.35
N SER A 102 -6.33 21.04 3.80
CA SER A 102 -5.78 21.42 2.49
C SER A 102 -4.24 21.51 2.48
N TYR A 103 -3.62 21.67 3.65
CA TYR A 103 -2.16 21.79 3.76
C TYR A 103 -1.47 20.42 3.79
N GLY A 104 -2.02 19.42 4.49
CA GLY A 104 -1.40 18.09 4.60
C GLY A 104 -1.16 17.42 3.24
N VAL A 105 -2.20 17.33 2.40
CA VAL A 105 -2.09 16.73 1.04
C VAL A 105 -1.15 17.52 0.12
N SER A 106 -1.02 18.84 0.34
CA SER A 106 -0.16 19.72 -0.47
C SER A 106 1.34 19.52 -0.19
N PHE A 107 1.72 18.87 0.92
CA PHE A 107 3.12 18.64 1.32
C PHE A 107 3.58 17.18 1.20
N LEU A 108 2.76 16.28 0.67
CA LEU A 108 3.20 14.92 0.36
C LEU A 108 4.42 14.99 -0.57
N ASN A 109 5.57 14.54 -0.08
CA ASN A 109 6.77 14.53 -0.88
C ASN A 109 6.58 13.54 -2.04
N MET A 110 6.57 14.04 -3.27
CA MET A 110 6.38 13.20 -4.45
C MET A 110 7.43 12.07 -4.55
N SER A 111 8.63 12.26 -4.00
CA SER A 111 9.64 11.20 -3.92
C SER A 111 9.17 9.99 -3.09
N LEU A 112 8.34 10.21 -2.07
CA LEU A 112 7.74 9.17 -1.24
C LEU A 112 6.76 8.28 -2.04
N LEU A 113 6.13 8.84 -3.08
CA LEU A 113 5.16 8.17 -3.93
C LEU A 113 5.76 7.58 -5.21
N PHE A 114 6.83 8.13 -5.77
CA PHE A 114 7.35 7.65 -7.06
C PHE A 114 8.51 6.68 -6.95
N HIS A 115 9.28 6.72 -5.86
CA HIS A 115 10.41 5.81 -5.69
C HIS A 115 10.01 4.35 -5.40
N PRO A 116 9.03 4.07 -4.51
CA PRO A 116 8.64 2.69 -4.19
C PRO A 116 7.58 2.13 -5.16
N PHE A 117 6.85 2.99 -5.89
CA PHE A 117 5.70 2.61 -6.70
C PHE A 117 5.94 2.88 -8.20
N GLU A 118 6.99 2.28 -8.76
CA GLU A 118 7.37 2.43 -10.18
C GLU A 118 6.25 2.11 -11.19
N GLU A 119 5.29 1.26 -10.82
CA GLU A 119 4.15 0.87 -11.67
C GLU A 119 2.85 1.62 -11.32
N LEU A 120 2.91 2.69 -10.51
CA LEU A 120 1.74 3.46 -10.14
C LEU A 120 1.18 4.20 -11.37
N GLN A 121 -0.05 3.87 -11.74
CA GLN A 121 -0.77 4.44 -12.88
C GLN A 121 -1.82 5.46 -12.45
N ARG A 122 -2.40 5.29 -11.25
CA ARG A 122 -3.41 6.20 -10.71
C ARG A 122 -3.14 6.51 -9.25
N LEU A 123 -3.14 7.80 -8.95
CA LEU A 123 -3.13 8.33 -7.60
C LEU A 123 -4.39 9.16 -7.42
N ASP A 124 -5.22 8.79 -6.44
CA ASP A 124 -6.42 9.52 -6.07
C ASP A 124 -6.21 10.19 -4.71
N LEU A 125 -6.17 11.52 -4.73
CA LEU A 125 -6.03 12.40 -3.56
C LEU A 125 -7.33 13.15 -3.26
N SER A 126 -8.45 12.78 -3.91
CA SER A 126 -9.68 13.53 -3.78
C SER A 126 -10.33 13.35 -2.41
N ASP A 127 -10.80 14.47 -1.84
CA ASP A 127 -11.61 14.45 -0.64
C ASP A 127 -13.01 13.92 -0.98
N LYS A 128 -13.48 12.95 -0.19
CA LYS A 128 -14.90 12.65 -0.13
C LYS A 128 -15.52 13.44 1.01
N LEU A 129 -16.17 14.55 0.66
CA LEU A 129 -17.13 15.19 1.54
C LEU A 129 -18.26 14.18 1.79
N VAL A 130 -18.33 13.62 3.00
CA VAL A 130 -19.47 12.84 3.50
C VAL A 130 -20.40 13.77 4.26
#